data_AF-A0A1A8X724-F1
#
_entry.id   AF-A0A1A8X724-F1
#
_cell.length_a   1.000
_cell.length_b   1.000
_cell.length_c   1.000
_cell.angle_alpha   90.00
_cell.angle_beta   90.00
_cell.angle_gamma   90.00
#
_symmetry.space_group_name_H-M   'P 1'
#
loop_
_entity.id
_entity.type
_entity.pdbx_description
1 polymer ?
#
loop_
_entity_poly.entity_id
_entity_poly.type
_entity_poly.pdbx_seq_one_letter_code
_entity_poly.pdbx_strand_id
1 'polypeptide(L)'
;RCKYLNYRINSDNNYNKKPEWFQGYNEFSSLLGNICVQKFEKIQSNILKKLKDLYSYYDDFEKFNGQESDSGGRICNNFKKLYSFYKDNYKECQGNNESLFCEELNNFKKAYDYKMNKLTTCNGLPQTLPQLEQTSTQILPPTEEVDYLFVTILTTSIVLLMSFTIFFLYKFTPLKSWIYNRLRKKKIIELNKFQGESRESLQNIHEEVNRNYEGSSHNISYQPQGYT
;
A
#
# COMPACT_ATOMS: atom_id res chain seq x y z
N ARG A 1 20.96 -1.16 8.14
CA ARG A 1 22.30 -0.51 8.25
C ARG A 1 22.79 -0.39 9.69
N CYS A 2 22.06 0.27 10.61
CA CYS A 2 22.45 0.39 12.02
C CYS A 2 22.62 -0.95 12.75
N LYS A 3 21.67 -1.89 12.57
CA LYS A 3 21.73 -3.23 13.16
C LYS A 3 22.99 -4.00 12.75
N TYR A 4 23.30 -3.98 11.45
CA TYR A 4 24.54 -4.55 10.93
C TYR A 4 25.79 -3.90 11.53
N LEU A 5 25.82 -2.56 11.67
CA LEU A 5 26.95 -1.89 12.30
C LEU A 5 27.11 -2.27 13.78
N ASN A 6 26.01 -2.35 14.53
CA ASN A 6 26.03 -2.82 15.92
C ASN A 6 26.56 -4.27 16.00
N TYR A 7 26.13 -5.15 15.09
CA TYR A 7 26.69 -6.49 14.94
C TYR A 7 28.21 -6.48 14.68
N ARG A 8 28.69 -5.60 13.79
CA ARG A 8 30.13 -5.51 13.44
C ARG A 8 30.96 -5.10 14.64
N ILE A 9 30.53 -4.10 15.40
CA ILE A 9 31.18 -3.66 16.64
C ILE A 9 31.21 -4.80 17.67
N ASN A 10 30.09 -5.51 17.85
CA ASN A 10 30.02 -6.66 18.77
C ASN A 10 30.90 -7.85 18.33
N SER A 11 31.10 -8.02 17.02
CA SER A 11 31.78 -9.18 16.47
C SER A 11 33.29 -9.10 16.49
N ASP A 12 33.83 -7.88 16.47
CA ASP A 12 35.26 -7.59 16.39
C ASP A 12 35.86 -7.41 17.79
N ASN A 13 36.94 -8.17 18.06
CA ASN A 13 37.62 -8.18 19.35
C ASN A 13 38.31 -6.85 19.70
N ASN A 14 38.57 -6.00 18.71
CA ASN A 14 39.16 -4.68 18.92
C ASN A 14 38.15 -3.69 19.53
N TYR A 15 36.85 -3.90 19.25
CA TYR A 15 35.79 -3.00 19.68
C TYR A 15 34.97 -3.60 20.84
N ASN A 16 34.64 -4.89 20.79
CA ASN A 16 33.67 -5.49 21.73
C ASN A 16 34.13 -5.60 23.20
N LYS A 17 35.44 -5.44 23.47
CA LYS A 17 36.01 -5.49 24.83
C LYS A 17 35.92 -4.16 25.57
N LYS A 18 35.63 -3.07 24.86
CA LYS A 18 35.70 -1.69 25.36
C LYS A 18 34.30 -1.08 25.32
N PRO A 19 33.61 -0.98 26.49
CA PRO A 19 32.27 -0.40 26.58
C PRO A 19 32.15 1.01 25.98
N GLU A 20 33.26 1.75 25.96
CA GLU A 20 33.35 3.12 25.44
C GLU A 20 32.97 3.21 23.96
N TRP A 21 33.16 2.15 23.16
CA TRP A 21 32.75 2.16 21.75
C TRP A 21 31.24 2.23 21.58
N PHE A 22 30.48 1.51 22.42
CA PHE A 22 29.02 1.57 22.39
C PHE A 22 28.54 2.95 22.83
N GLN A 23 29.11 3.48 23.91
CA GLN A 23 28.76 4.80 24.42
C GLN A 23 29.09 5.91 23.41
N GLY A 24 30.32 5.93 22.89
CA GLY A 24 30.78 6.93 21.93
C GLY A 24 29.96 6.91 20.63
N TYR A 25 29.57 5.73 20.15
CA TYR A 25 28.67 5.65 18.99
C TYR A 25 27.29 6.23 19.30
N ASN A 26 26.71 5.92 20.47
CA ASN A 26 25.40 6.42 20.86
C ASN A 26 25.38 7.95 21.02
N GLU A 27 26.42 8.51 21.64
CA GLU A 27 26.60 9.95 21.77
C GLU A 27 26.78 10.62 20.41
N PHE A 28 27.63 10.06 19.55
CA PHE A 28 27.79 10.55 18.18
C PHE A 28 26.47 10.49 17.38
N SER A 29 25.73 9.39 17.50
CA SER A 29 24.42 9.22 16.85
C SER A 29 23.43 10.29 17.30
N SER A 30 23.38 10.63 18.59
CA SER A 30 22.45 11.64 19.12
C SER A 30 22.78 13.05 18.65
N LEU A 31 24.06 13.41 18.56
CA LEU A 31 24.53 14.68 18.01
C LEU A 31 24.14 14.87 16.54
N LEU A 32 23.96 13.77 15.81
CA LEU A 32 23.55 13.77 14.40
C LEU A 32 22.06 13.49 14.20
N GLY A 33 21.23 13.77 15.21
CA GLY A 33 19.78 13.62 15.10
C GLY A 33 19.30 12.16 15.18
N ASN A 34 20.00 11.32 15.94
CA ASN A 34 19.70 9.89 16.12
C ASN A 34 19.70 9.10 14.80
N ILE A 35 20.80 9.18 14.04
CA ILE A 35 21.01 8.42 12.80
C ILE A 35 20.61 6.95 12.97
N CYS A 36 20.96 6.38 14.13
CA CYS A 36 20.40 5.11 14.59
C CYS A 36 19.45 5.36 15.76
N VAL A 37 18.16 5.06 15.54
CA VAL A 37 17.11 5.16 16.56
C VAL A 37 17.37 4.19 17.73
N GLN A 38 17.88 3.01 17.41
CA GLN A 38 18.22 2.00 18.41
C GLN A 38 19.60 2.27 19.00
N LYS A 39 19.67 2.22 20.33
CA LYS A 39 20.92 2.29 21.07
C LYS A 39 21.79 1.08 20.77
N PHE A 40 23.08 1.33 20.60
CA PHE A 40 24.08 0.29 20.43
C PHE A 40 24.46 -0.26 21.79
N GLU A 41 24.33 -1.58 21.93
CA GLU A 41 24.54 -2.31 23.17
C GLU A 41 25.20 -3.65 22.88
N LYS A 42 25.72 -4.27 23.95
CA LYS A 42 26.33 -5.59 23.86
C LYS A 42 25.28 -6.64 23.50
N ILE A 43 25.50 -7.34 22.39
CA ILE A 43 24.65 -8.44 21.95
C ILE A 43 24.94 -9.67 22.81
N GLN A 44 23.89 -10.36 23.27
CA GLN A 44 24.03 -11.60 24.02
C GLN A 44 24.84 -12.63 23.21
N SER A 45 25.72 -13.38 23.88
CA SER A 45 26.69 -14.25 23.21
C SER A 45 26.06 -15.31 22.31
N ASN A 46 24.92 -15.87 22.70
CA ASN A 46 24.15 -16.83 21.91
C ASN A 46 23.60 -16.20 20.63
N ILE A 47 23.00 -15.01 20.73
CA ILE A 47 22.48 -14.24 19.59
C ILE A 47 23.63 -13.85 18.65
N LEU A 48 24.73 -13.34 19.21
CA LEU A 48 25.91 -12.94 18.44
C LEU A 48 26.51 -14.12 17.67
N LYS A 49 26.59 -15.30 18.28
CA LYS A 49 27.07 -16.52 17.61
C LYS A 49 26.20 -16.85 16.41
N LYS A 50 24.88 -16.87 16.57
CA LYS A 50 23.95 -17.15 15.46
C LYS A 50 24.03 -16.10 14.34
N LEU A 51 24.20 -14.82 14.69
CA LEU A 51 24.43 -13.77 13.71
C LEU A 51 25.75 -13.99 12.94
N LYS A 52 26.84 -14.35 13.63
CA LYS A 52 28.12 -14.68 12.98
C LYS A 52 27.98 -15.85 12.02
N ASP A 53 27.30 -16.92 12.45
CA ASP A 53 27.06 -18.10 11.63
C ASP A 53 26.23 -17.72 10.38
N LEU A 54 25.16 -16.94 10.54
CA LEU A 54 24.33 -16.44 9.43
C LEU A 54 25.15 -15.59 8.44
N TYR A 55 25.88 -14.59 8.94
CA TYR A 55 26.67 -13.69 8.08
C TYR A 55 27.86 -14.39 7.43
N SER A 56 28.35 -15.52 7.94
CA SER A 56 29.43 -16.29 7.30
C SER A 56 29.06 -16.79 5.90
N TYR A 57 27.77 -16.92 5.62
CA TYR A 57 27.26 -17.35 4.31
C TYR A 57 26.94 -16.19 3.37
N TYR A 58 26.98 -14.93 3.82
CA TYR A 58 26.51 -13.78 3.04
C TYR A 58 27.39 -13.50 1.82
N ASP A 59 28.71 -13.67 1.93
CA ASP A 59 29.63 -13.43 0.81
C ASP A 59 29.32 -14.34 -0.38
N ASP A 60 29.08 -15.63 -0.12
CA ASP A 60 28.70 -16.59 -1.15
C ASP A 60 27.25 -16.37 -1.61
N PHE A 61 26.37 -15.98 -0.67
CA PHE A 61 25.00 -15.63 -0.99
C PHE A 61 24.94 -14.47 -1.97
N GLU A 62 25.74 -13.41 -1.79
CA GLU A 62 25.79 -12.26 -2.70
C GLU A 62 26.35 -12.63 -4.06
N LYS A 63 27.45 -13.39 -4.11
CA LYS A 63 28.13 -13.78 -5.35
C LYS A 63 27.31 -14.71 -6.25
N PHE A 64 26.33 -15.43 -5.71
CA PHE A 64 25.45 -16.28 -6.51
C PHE A 64 24.72 -15.47 -7.61
N ASN A 65 24.88 -15.83 -8.88
CA ASN A 65 24.29 -15.08 -10.02
C ASN A 65 23.47 -15.99 -10.96
N GLY A 66 23.19 -17.23 -10.55
CA GLY A 66 22.28 -18.14 -11.27
C GLY A 66 22.88 -18.82 -12.50
N GLN A 67 24.19 -18.72 -12.71
CA GLN A 67 24.91 -19.51 -13.69
C GLN A 67 26.21 -19.98 -13.08
N GLU A 68 26.69 -21.13 -13.56
CA GLU A 68 27.85 -21.87 -13.09
C GLU A 68 27.55 -22.72 -11.83
N SER A 69 27.45 -24.03 -12.09
CA SER A 69 28.15 -24.97 -11.22
C SER A 69 29.59 -24.49 -11.13
N ASP A 70 29.88 -23.66 -10.12
CA ASP A 70 31.22 -23.36 -9.68
C ASP A 70 31.99 -24.68 -9.76
N SER A 71 33.15 -24.71 -10.39
CA SER A 71 33.77 -25.96 -10.91
C SER A 71 34.06 -27.01 -9.81
N GLY A 72 33.85 -26.65 -8.53
CA GLY A 72 33.86 -27.53 -7.36
C GLY A 72 32.59 -27.53 -6.47
N GLY A 73 31.44 -27.04 -6.93
CA GLY A 73 30.15 -27.09 -6.21
C GLY A 73 30.09 -26.28 -4.90
N ARG A 74 31.10 -25.45 -4.61
CA ARG A 74 31.26 -24.72 -3.34
C ARG A 74 30.09 -23.77 -3.07
N ILE A 75 29.71 -22.96 -4.07
CA ILE A 75 28.60 -22.00 -3.93
C ILE A 75 27.29 -22.71 -3.57
N CYS A 76 26.88 -23.71 -4.35
CA CYS A 76 25.65 -24.46 -4.05
C CYS A 76 25.73 -25.21 -2.71
N ASN A 77 26.91 -25.72 -2.31
CA ASN A 77 27.08 -26.36 -1.01
C ASN A 77 26.91 -25.37 0.15
N ASN A 78 27.46 -24.15 0.04
CA ASN A 78 27.31 -23.12 1.06
C ASN A 78 25.87 -22.58 1.10
N PHE A 79 25.21 -22.45 -0.04
CA PHE A 79 23.78 -22.11 -0.11
C PHE A 79 22.89 -23.21 0.51
N LYS A 80 23.24 -24.50 0.31
CA LYS A 80 22.60 -25.63 1.01
C LYS A 80 22.80 -25.57 2.52
N LYS A 81 24.01 -25.27 2.99
CA LYS A 81 24.28 -25.07 4.43
C LYS A 81 23.48 -23.90 4.99
N LEU A 82 23.38 -22.80 4.25
CA LEU A 82 22.58 -21.64 4.64
C LEU A 82 21.08 -21.98 4.70
N TYR A 83 20.57 -22.73 3.73
CA TYR A 83 19.21 -23.27 3.76
C TYR A 83 18.97 -24.16 4.99
N SER A 84 19.87 -25.10 5.29
CA SER A 84 19.81 -25.92 6.50
C SER A 84 19.83 -25.07 7.77
N PHE A 85 20.75 -24.10 7.85
CA PHE A 85 20.84 -23.16 8.96
C PHE A 85 19.52 -22.42 9.18
N TYR A 86 18.88 -21.95 8.11
CA TYR A 86 17.55 -21.34 8.20
C TYR A 86 16.52 -22.32 8.78
N LYS A 87 16.43 -23.55 8.25
CA LYS A 87 15.47 -24.56 8.74
C LYS A 87 15.67 -24.92 10.21
N ASP A 88 16.91 -24.95 10.67
CA ASP A 88 17.23 -25.32 12.04
C ASP A 88 16.87 -24.20 13.03
N ASN A 89 16.83 -22.95 12.56
CA ASN A 89 16.65 -21.78 13.41
C ASN A 89 15.30 -21.07 13.27
N TYR A 90 14.58 -21.21 12.14
CA TYR A 90 13.36 -20.41 11.90
C TYR A 90 12.24 -20.69 12.90
N LYS A 91 12.18 -21.90 13.47
CA LYS A 91 11.17 -22.27 14.50
C LYS A 91 11.33 -21.46 15.78
N GLU A 92 12.56 -21.17 16.21
CA GLU A 92 12.81 -20.32 17.38
C GLU A 92 12.35 -18.87 17.14
N CYS A 93 12.24 -18.50 15.87
CA CYS A 93 11.77 -17.19 15.44
C CYS A 93 10.27 -17.17 15.12
N GLN A 94 9.52 -18.24 15.39
CA GLN A 94 8.07 -18.23 15.33
C GLN A 94 7.48 -17.45 16.52
N GLY A 95 6.38 -16.74 16.30
CA GLY A 95 5.76 -15.87 17.28
C GLY A 95 6.38 -14.47 17.30
N ASN A 96 6.24 -13.77 18.43
CA ASN A 96 6.69 -12.38 18.60
C ASN A 96 8.14 -12.25 19.05
N ASN A 97 9.01 -13.14 18.57
CA ASN A 97 10.43 -13.08 18.89
C ASN A 97 11.11 -11.97 18.08
N GLU A 98 11.20 -10.79 18.68
CA GLU A 98 11.87 -9.60 18.11
C GLU A 98 13.39 -9.60 18.32
N SER A 99 14.01 -10.77 18.54
CA SER A 99 15.47 -10.82 18.67
C SER A 99 16.16 -10.32 17.40
N LEU A 100 17.31 -9.66 17.57
CA LEU A 100 18.16 -9.19 16.47
C LEU A 100 18.45 -10.31 15.46
N PHE A 101 18.60 -11.55 15.94
CA PHE A 101 18.80 -12.70 15.09
C PHE A 101 17.56 -13.02 14.24
N CYS A 102 16.37 -13.08 14.83
CA CYS A 102 15.14 -13.41 14.10
C CYS A 102 14.76 -12.35 13.07
N GLU A 103 15.03 -11.09 13.36
CA GLU A 103 14.84 -10.03 12.37
C GLU A 103 15.78 -10.18 11.17
N GLU A 104 17.08 -10.42 11.41
CA GLU A 104 18.04 -10.63 10.33
C GLU A 104 17.75 -11.93 9.56
N LEU A 105 17.27 -12.99 10.23
CA LEU A 105 16.84 -14.23 9.58
C LEU A 105 15.63 -13.99 8.66
N ASN A 106 14.70 -13.10 9.04
CA ASN A 106 13.59 -12.68 8.19
C ASN A 106 14.05 -11.85 6.99
N ASN A 107 15.02 -10.95 7.18
CA ASN A 107 15.62 -10.19 6.08
C ASN A 107 16.31 -11.12 5.08
N PHE A 108 17.05 -12.13 5.59
CA PHE A 108 17.63 -13.17 4.76
C PHE A 108 16.57 -13.93 3.97
N LYS A 109 15.45 -14.33 4.58
CA LYS A 109 14.36 -14.99 3.87
C LYS A 109 13.87 -14.18 2.67
N LYS A 110 13.62 -12.88 2.87
CA LYS A 110 13.16 -11.99 1.80
C LYS A 110 14.18 -11.93 0.66
N ALA A 111 15.46 -11.80 0.99
CA ALA A 111 16.54 -11.78 0.02
C ALA A 111 16.64 -13.11 -0.74
N TYR A 112 16.55 -14.24 -0.04
CA TYR A 112 16.58 -15.58 -0.62
C TYR A 112 15.44 -15.78 -1.61
N ASP A 113 14.20 -15.52 -1.19
CA ASP A 113 13.00 -15.73 -2.03
C ASP A 113 13.07 -14.86 -3.29
N TYR A 114 13.50 -13.60 -3.15
CA TYR A 114 13.70 -12.71 -4.29
C TYR A 114 14.74 -13.26 -5.27
N LYS A 115 15.85 -13.78 -4.76
CA LYS A 115 16.95 -14.28 -5.56
C LYS A 115 16.60 -15.58 -6.27
N MET A 116 15.96 -16.50 -5.57
CA MET A 116 15.58 -17.83 -6.08
C MET A 116 14.37 -17.80 -7.02
N ASN A 117 13.53 -16.77 -6.94
CA ASN A 117 12.49 -16.53 -7.96
C ASN A 117 13.11 -16.15 -9.32
N LYS A 118 14.26 -15.48 -9.32
CA LYS A 118 14.94 -15.03 -10.54
C LYS A 118 15.97 -16.01 -11.09
N LEU A 119 16.60 -16.77 -10.20
CA LEU A 119 17.77 -17.59 -10.49
C LEU A 119 17.52 -19.01 -9.99
N THR A 120 17.53 -20.02 -10.87
CA THR A 120 17.36 -21.43 -10.47
C THR A 120 18.46 -22.29 -11.06
N THR A 121 19.38 -22.77 -10.21
CA THR A 121 20.56 -23.54 -10.67
C THR A 121 21.07 -24.58 -9.67
N CYS A 122 20.78 -24.44 -8.37
CA CYS A 122 21.22 -25.41 -7.36
C CYS A 122 20.13 -26.47 -7.09
N ASN A 123 20.37 -27.70 -7.54
CA ASN A 123 19.46 -28.82 -7.31
C ASN A 123 19.21 -29.08 -5.80
N GLY A 124 17.94 -29.29 -5.46
CA GLY A 124 17.50 -29.63 -4.09
C GLY A 124 17.23 -28.42 -3.19
N LEU A 125 17.27 -27.20 -3.70
CA LEU A 125 16.88 -26.00 -2.97
C LEU A 125 15.47 -25.53 -3.36
N PRO A 126 14.64 -25.14 -2.39
CA PRO A 126 13.32 -24.62 -2.70
C PRO A 126 13.41 -23.19 -3.25
N GLN A 127 12.45 -22.80 -4.08
CA GLN A 127 12.34 -21.42 -4.56
C GLN A 127 11.99 -20.43 -3.45
N THR A 128 11.34 -20.90 -2.40
CA THR A 128 10.95 -20.07 -1.24
C THR A 128 11.25 -20.78 0.07
N LEU A 129 11.57 -20.02 1.10
CA LEU A 129 11.76 -20.54 2.46
C LEU A 129 10.43 -20.59 3.24
N PRO A 130 10.31 -21.47 4.25
CA PRO A 130 9.17 -21.46 5.19
C PRO A 130 8.90 -20.08 5.77
N GLN A 131 7.63 -19.72 5.95
CA GLN A 131 7.26 -18.43 6.51
C GLN A 131 7.59 -18.35 8.01
N LEU A 132 8.10 -17.19 8.43
CA LEU A 132 8.18 -16.79 9.82
C LEU A 132 6.84 -16.12 10.14
N GLU A 133 5.97 -16.81 10.87
CA GLU A 133 4.75 -16.21 11.39
C GLU A 133 5.15 -15.24 12.49
N GLN A 134 5.37 -13.98 12.09
CA GLN A 134 5.44 -12.87 13.02
C GLN A 134 4.01 -12.53 13.39
N THR A 135 3.63 -12.76 14.64
CA THR A 135 2.34 -12.30 15.18
C THR A 135 2.43 -10.80 15.45
N SER A 136 2.82 -10.02 14.43
CA SER A 136 2.78 -8.56 14.43
C SER A 136 1.46 -8.15 15.05
N THR A 137 1.53 -7.69 16.30
CA THR A 137 0.34 -7.30 17.03
C THR A 137 -0.04 -5.93 16.50
N GLN A 138 -0.66 -5.94 15.34
CA GLN A 138 -1.65 -4.97 14.96
C GLN A 138 -2.86 -5.78 14.49
N ILE A 139 -3.77 -5.97 15.44
CA ILE A 139 -5.11 -6.61 15.37
C ILE A 139 -5.13 -8.13 15.66
N LEU A 140 -5.57 -8.41 16.90
CA LEU A 140 -6.14 -9.61 17.54
C LEU A 140 -5.30 -10.91 17.67
N PRO A 141 -5.10 -11.43 18.91
CA PRO A 141 -4.72 -12.82 19.11
C PRO A 141 -5.91 -13.76 18.84
N PRO A 142 -5.68 -14.95 18.24
CA PRO A 142 -6.66 -16.02 18.25
C PRO A 142 -6.51 -16.77 19.58
N THR A 143 -7.25 -16.32 20.58
CA THR A 143 -7.54 -17.16 21.74
C THR A 143 -9.01 -17.49 21.69
N GLU A 144 -9.30 -18.78 21.62
CA GLU A 144 -10.64 -19.31 21.81
C GLU A 144 -11.24 -18.68 23.09
N GLU A 145 -12.54 -18.35 23.00
CA GLU A 145 -13.26 -17.36 23.83
C GLU A 145 -13.14 -15.91 23.34
N VAL A 146 -13.71 -15.68 22.15
CA VAL A 146 -14.13 -14.33 21.72
C VAL A 146 -15.04 -13.78 22.82
N ASP A 147 -14.65 -12.67 23.44
CA ASP A 147 -15.43 -11.95 24.45
C ASP A 147 -16.78 -11.55 23.83
N TYR A 148 -17.77 -12.45 23.98
CA TYR A 148 -19.09 -12.35 23.36
C TYR A 148 -19.76 -11.04 23.77
N LEU A 149 -19.40 -10.52 24.95
CA LEU A 149 -19.83 -9.23 25.44
C LEU A 149 -19.35 -8.09 24.53
N PHE A 150 -18.08 -8.08 24.15
CA PHE A 150 -17.51 -7.05 23.26
C PHE A 150 -18.12 -7.09 21.85
N VAL A 151 -18.29 -8.29 21.29
CA VAL A 151 -18.95 -8.47 19.98
C VAL A 151 -20.42 -8.04 20.04
N THR A 152 -21.11 -8.37 21.13
CA THR A 152 -22.51 -7.96 21.35
C THR A 152 -22.61 -6.44 21.50
N ILE A 153 -21.70 -5.80 22.24
CA ILE A 153 -21.66 -4.34 22.39
C ILE A 153 -21.38 -3.66 21.05
N LEU A 154 -20.42 -4.17 20.26
CA LEU A 154 -20.07 -3.59 18.96
C LEU A 154 -21.22 -3.76 17.95
N THR A 155 -21.84 -4.93 17.89
CA THR A 155 -22.95 -5.17 16.97
C THR A 155 -24.20 -4.36 17.35
N THR A 156 -24.55 -4.30 18.63
CA THR A 156 -25.69 -3.50 19.09
C THR A 156 -25.48 -2.00 18.89
N SER A 157 -24.27 -1.49 19.17
CA SER A 157 -23.96 -0.07 18.93
C SER A 157 -24.03 0.30 17.45
N ILE A 158 -23.56 -0.55 16.53
CA ILE A 158 -23.72 -0.34 15.09
C ILE A 158 -25.20 -0.32 14.69
N VAL A 159 -26.00 -1.27 15.16
CA VAL A 159 -27.44 -1.33 14.86
C VAL A 159 -28.18 -0.10 15.38
N LEU A 160 -27.83 0.38 16.57
CA LEU A 160 -28.40 1.60 17.16
C LEU A 160 -28.02 2.84 16.35
N LEU A 161 -26.75 2.96 15.92
CA LEU A 161 -26.29 4.07 15.08
C LEU A 161 -26.98 4.06 13.70
N MET A 162 -27.14 2.91 13.08
CA MET A 162 -27.88 2.77 11.82
C MET A 162 -29.36 3.14 11.99
N SER A 163 -30.00 2.66 13.06
CA SER A 163 -31.40 3.00 13.36
C SER A 163 -31.58 4.50 13.61
N PHE A 164 -30.67 5.11 14.38
CA PHE A 164 -30.68 6.53 14.69
C PHE A 164 -30.48 7.34 13.40
N THR A 165 -29.43 7.07 12.62
CA THR A 165 -29.20 7.77 11.35
C THR A 165 -30.38 7.65 10.39
N ILE A 166 -31.01 6.49 10.25
CA ILE A 166 -32.23 6.33 9.43
C ILE A 166 -33.38 7.19 9.97
N PHE A 167 -33.61 7.23 11.29
CA PHE A 167 -34.64 8.07 11.89
C PHE A 167 -34.41 9.56 11.62
N PHE A 168 -33.16 10.03 11.73
CA PHE A 168 -32.81 11.41 11.40
C PHE A 168 -32.94 11.68 9.91
N LEU A 169 -32.51 10.77 9.04
CA LEU A 169 -32.71 10.91 7.60
C LEU A 169 -34.19 10.91 7.23
N TYR A 170 -35.02 10.08 7.87
CA TYR A 170 -36.45 10.05 7.66
C TYR A 170 -37.13 11.37 8.10
N LYS A 171 -36.72 11.92 9.24
CA LYS A 171 -37.28 13.16 9.80
C LYS A 171 -36.78 14.43 9.08
N PHE A 172 -35.52 14.44 8.62
CA PHE A 172 -34.85 15.66 8.13
C PHE A 172 -34.47 15.64 6.65
N THR A 173 -34.59 14.51 5.95
CA THR A 173 -34.42 14.49 4.49
C THR A 173 -35.78 14.68 3.84
N PRO A 174 -36.08 15.83 3.20
CA PRO A 174 -37.33 16.01 2.47
C PRO A 174 -37.24 15.28 1.12
N LEU A 175 -37.04 13.96 1.15
CA LEU A 175 -36.97 13.09 -0.03
C LEU A 175 -38.22 13.27 -0.90
N LYS A 176 -39.38 13.52 -0.28
CA LYS A 176 -40.63 13.83 -1.01
C LYS A 176 -40.50 15.07 -1.91
N SER A 177 -39.87 16.14 -1.41
CA SER A 177 -39.73 17.39 -2.16
C SER A 177 -38.62 17.30 -3.22
N TRP A 178 -37.51 16.62 -2.91
CA TRP A 178 -36.41 16.42 -3.87
C TRP A 178 -36.81 15.51 -5.03
N ILE A 179 -37.51 14.39 -4.75
CA ILE A 179 -38.04 13.49 -5.77
C ILE A 179 -39.09 14.21 -6.62
N TYR A 180 -40.02 14.96 -6.00
CA TYR A 180 -41.01 15.75 -6.73
C TYR A 180 -40.36 16.78 -7.67
N ASN A 181 -39.38 17.54 -7.19
CA ASN A 181 -38.66 18.50 -8.04
C ASN A 181 -37.86 17.82 -9.17
N ARG A 182 -37.28 16.64 -8.91
CA ARG A 182 -36.54 15.90 -9.94
C ARG A 182 -37.48 15.37 -11.03
N LEU A 183 -38.65 14.85 -10.65
CA LEU A 183 -39.68 14.41 -11.60
C LEU A 183 -40.26 15.60 -12.39
N ARG A 184 -40.51 16.74 -11.73
CA ARG A 184 -40.99 17.97 -12.40
C ARG A 184 -39.96 18.50 -13.40
N LYS A 185 -38.67 18.53 -13.04
CA LYS A 185 -37.59 18.93 -13.96
C LYS A 185 -37.52 18.02 -15.18
N LYS A 186 -37.68 16.69 -15.01
CA LYS A 186 -37.68 15.74 -16.13
C LYS A 186 -38.84 16.03 -17.10
N LYS A 187 -40.05 16.28 -16.58
CA LYS A 187 -41.23 16.62 -17.40
C LYS A 187 -41.07 17.94 -18.16
N ILE A 188 -40.45 18.95 -17.55
CA ILE A 188 -40.17 20.25 -18.21
C ILE A 188 -39.15 20.06 -19.35
N ILE A 189 -38.08 19.29 -19.13
CA ILE A 189 -37.07 19.00 -20.16
C ILE A 189 -37.70 18.26 -21.36
N GLU A 190 -38.58 17.30 -21.09
CA GLU A 190 -39.30 16.56 -22.13
C GLU A 190 -40.20 17.48 -22.96
N LEU A 191 -40.98 18.37 -22.33
CA LEU A 191 -41.81 19.35 -23.04
C LEU A 191 -40.98 20.31 -23.90
N ASN A 192 -39.85 20.80 -23.37
CA ASN A 192 -38.95 21.68 -24.11
C ASN A 192 -38.31 20.99 -25.32
N LYS A 193 -38.05 19.68 -25.24
CA LYS A 193 -37.51 18.90 -26.37
C LYS A 193 -38.53 18.78 -27.50
N PHE A 194 -39.80 18.47 -27.19
CA PHE A 194 -40.88 18.44 -28.18
C PHE A 194 -41.15 19.82 -28.81
N GLN A 195 -41.03 20.90 -28.03
CA GLN A 195 -41.19 22.27 -28.55
C GLN A 195 -40.00 22.71 -29.43
N GLY A 196 -38.79 22.20 -29.15
CA GLY A 196 -37.60 22.41 -29.99
C GLY A 196 -37.72 21.71 -31.34
N GLU A 197 -38.05 20.41 -31.35
CA GLU A 197 -38.22 19.62 -32.58
C GLU A 197 -39.36 20.16 -33.48
N SER A 198 -40.45 20.67 -32.90
CA SER A 198 -41.52 21.33 -33.67
C SER A 198 -41.15 22.70 -34.24
N ARG A 199 -40.22 23.43 -33.61
CA ARG A 199 -39.71 24.70 -34.13
C ARG A 199 -38.69 24.48 -35.26
N GLU A 200 -37.83 23.47 -35.14
CA GLU A 200 -36.86 23.10 -36.18
C GLU A 200 -37.54 22.55 -37.45
N SER A 201 -38.66 21.82 -37.32
CA SER A 201 -39.43 21.34 -38.48
C SER A 201 -40.17 22.46 -39.24
N LEU A 202 -40.62 23.51 -38.54
CA LEU A 202 -41.24 24.69 -39.17
C LEU A 202 -40.21 25.58 -39.87
N GLN A 203 -38.97 25.64 -39.39
CA GLN A 203 -37.92 26.47 -39.98
C GLN A 203 -37.41 25.92 -41.33
N ASN A 204 -37.57 24.61 -41.59
CA ASN A 204 -37.21 23.97 -42.87
C ASN A 204 -38.24 24.17 -44.01
N ILE A 205 -39.40 24.78 -43.75
CA ILE A 205 -40.40 25.07 -44.80
C ILE A 205 -40.17 26.46 -45.42
N HIS A 206 -39.35 27.31 -44.80
CA HIS A 206 -39.07 28.67 -45.26
C HIS A 206 -37.74 28.77 -46.01
N GLU A 207 -37.57 27.97 -47.08
CA GLU A 207 -36.54 28.23 -48.08
C GLU A 207 -37.09 29.19 -49.15
N GLU A 208 -36.60 30.42 -49.08
CA GLU A 208 -36.82 31.51 -50.00
C GLU A 208 -36.21 31.16 -51.38
N VAL A 209 -37.08 30.79 -52.34
CA VAL A 209 -36.67 30.58 -53.73
C VAL A 209 -36.45 31.94 -54.39
N ASN A 210 -35.18 32.26 -54.57
CA ASN A 210 -34.67 33.46 -55.23
C ASN A 210 -35.05 33.46 -56.74
N ARG A 211 -35.94 34.35 -57.18
CA ARG A 211 -36.22 34.61 -58.61
C ARG A 211 -36.08 36.10 -58.91
N ASN A 212 -35.16 36.42 -59.81
CA ASN A 212 -34.79 37.77 -60.23
C ASN A 212 -35.80 38.43 -61.17
N TYR A 213 -36.02 39.74 -60.91
CA TYR A 213 -36.37 40.87 -61.79
C TYR A 213 -37.52 40.78 -62.80
N GLU A 214 -38.52 41.66 -62.63
CA GLU A 214 -38.84 42.70 -63.64
C GLU A 214 -39.63 43.86 -62.99
N GLY A 215 -39.32 45.09 -63.38
CA GLY A 215 -39.69 46.31 -62.66
C GLY A 215 -41.18 46.66 -62.66
N SER A 216 -41.66 47.15 -61.52
CA SER A 216 -42.78 48.09 -61.46
C SER A 216 -42.65 48.94 -60.21
N SER A 217 -42.48 50.24 -60.44
CA SER A 217 -42.23 51.30 -59.48
C SER A 217 -43.50 51.73 -58.76
N HIS A 218 -43.60 51.54 -57.44
CA HIS A 218 -44.45 52.40 -56.62
C HIS A 218 -43.73 52.76 -55.31
N ASN A 219 -43.19 53.98 -55.29
CA ASN A 219 -42.75 54.64 -54.07
C ASN A 219 -43.99 55.10 -53.28
N ILE A 220 -44.16 54.61 -52.06
CA ILE A 220 -44.94 55.31 -51.04
C ILE A 220 -44.03 55.50 -49.84
N SER A 221 -43.52 56.72 -49.71
CA SER A 221 -42.90 57.21 -48.49
C SER A 221 -44.00 57.64 -47.52
N TYR A 222 -43.89 57.31 -46.24
CA TYR A 222 -44.22 58.31 -45.22
C TYR A 222 -43.40 58.14 -43.93
N GLN A 223 -43.14 59.30 -43.33
CA GLN A 223 -42.03 59.67 -42.47
C GLN A 223 -42.24 59.31 -40.98
N PRO A 224 -41.16 59.04 -40.22
CA PRO A 224 -41.18 59.10 -38.77
C PRO A 224 -40.73 60.48 -38.25
N GLN A 225 -41.59 61.14 -37.46
CA GLN A 225 -41.17 62.02 -36.37
C GLN A 225 -41.43 61.20 -35.09
N GLY A 226 -40.49 60.94 -34.19
CA GLY A 226 -39.50 61.84 -33.60
C GLY A 226 -39.87 61.96 -32.12
N TYR A 227 -39.04 61.39 -31.24
CA TYR A 227 -39.22 61.46 -29.78
C TYR A 227 -39.16 62.91 -29.27
N THR A 228 -39.99 63.23 -28.27
CA THR A 228 -39.61 63.63 -26.88
C THR A 228 -40.87 63.89 -26.08
#